data_AF-A0A022QJB2-F1
#
_entry.id   AF-A0A022QJB2-F1
#
_cell.length_a   1.000
_cell.length_b   1.000
_cell.length_c   1.000
_cell.angle_alpha   90.00
_cell.angle_beta   90.00
_cell.angle_gamma   90.00
#
_symmetry.space_group_name_H-M   'P 1'
#
loop_
_entity.id
_entity.type
_entity.pdbx_description
1 polymer ?
#
loop_
_entity_poly.entity_id
_entity_poly.type
_entity_poly.pdbx_seq_one_letter_code
_entity_poly.pdbx_strand_id
1 'polypeptide(L)'
;EDQKSFKATGFACNTEIYSKHCVANKPLRIDTTTMSIFVPDNRSVQEETVIRPYARQEDEVLLQRVTPVKILQGNITALPACEYTHESPAVVFSTSGFIGNVFHEINEILIPLFITTRQFKSRAVFVVEDYRPSFMKKYGDAISRLTKHEIVNPSLNRSVHCFPGAVVGLKFHGHLSLHPAEIPTGQSMKQFRQFLRESLSLKYSHVSQIGTPTVMFLSRRTTRRIINEDDVVSMIRDLGFRVIVVARSKVISNLNVFSSMINSCSVFVGAHGAGLTNELFLPDGAVMVQVDLIGLEWAAATYYGNPAREMGVRYLRYKIEPEESSLIKIFGSRNHSAITDPKKLPVQAGKEVYLNGQNVRINIDRFRETMVEAMSLVHK
;
A
#
# COMPACT_ATOMS: atom_id res chain seq x y z
N GLU A 1 13.04 18.73 -19.46
CA GLU A 1 14.03 19.73 -19.02
C GLU A 1 14.83 19.24 -17.81
N ASP A 2 14.21 18.44 -16.95
CA ASP A 2 14.79 17.89 -15.72
C ASP A 2 16.10 17.13 -15.89
N GLN A 3 16.27 16.34 -16.96
CA GLN A 3 17.53 15.62 -17.19
C GLN A 3 18.71 16.54 -17.53
N LYS A 4 18.47 17.66 -18.23
CA LYS A 4 19.49 18.68 -18.50
C LYS A 4 19.84 19.45 -17.22
N SER A 5 18.83 19.83 -16.44
CA SER A 5 19.00 20.48 -15.13
C SER A 5 19.78 19.59 -14.15
N PHE A 6 19.45 18.30 -14.09
CA PHE A 6 20.15 17.32 -13.25
C PHE A 6 21.62 17.17 -13.64
N LYS A 7 21.93 17.10 -14.94
CA LYS A 7 23.32 17.02 -15.42
C LYS A 7 24.13 18.27 -15.06
N ALA A 8 23.51 19.45 -15.14
CA ALA A 8 24.19 20.72 -14.84
C ALA A 8 24.38 20.91 -13.32
N THR A 9 23.34 20.65 -12.54
CA THR A 9 23.29 21.11 -11.15
C THR A 9 23.39 19.98 -10.14
N GLY A 10 23.14 18.75 -10.56
CA GLY A 10 23.03 17.60 -9.68
C GLY A 10 21.69 17.51 -8.97
N PHE A 11 20.73 18.36 -9.31
CA PHE A 11 19.39 18.39 -8.73
C PHE A 11 18.32 18.45 -9.81
N ALA A 12 17.25 17.67 -9.62
CA ALA A 12 16.04 17.78 -10.42
C ALA A 12 14.84 17.19 -9.66
N CYS A 13 13.65 17.67 -10.01
CA CYS A 13 12.40 17.09 -9.56
C CYS A 13 11.68 16.43 -10.74
N ASN A 14 11.12 15.26 -10.51
CA ASN A 14 10.19 14.61 -11.42
C ASN A 14 8.78 14.73 -10.83
N THR A 15 7.85 15.27 -11.62
CA THR A 15 6.43 15.36 -11.28
C THR A 15 5.64 14.53 -12.28
N GLU A 16 5.04 13.44 -11.81
CA GLU A 16 4.13 12.57 -12.53
C GLU A 16 2.72 12.69 -11.94
N ILE A 17 1.73 12.10 -12.60
CA ILE A 17 0.32 12.14 -12.17
C ILE A 17 0.16 11.72 -10.70
N TYR A 18 0.85 10.63 -10.32
CA TYR A 18 0.67 10.01 -9.01
C TYR A 18 1.76 10.34 -8.01
N SER A 19 2.93 10.85 -8.42
CA SER A 19 4.04 11.12 -7.51
C SER A 19 4.87 12.32 -7.92
N LYS A 20 5.49 12.95 -6.91
CA LYS A 20 6.43 14.03 -7.06
C LYS A 20 7.61 13.69 -6.18
N HIS A 21 8.79 13.67 -6.76
CA HIS A 21 10.02 13.44 -6.02
C HIS A 21 11.17 14.24 -6.61
N CYS A 22 12.12 14.62 -5.78
CA CYS A 22 13.32 15.33 -6.18
C CYS A 22 14.56 14.50 -5.83
N VAL A 23 15.57 14.56 -6.68
CA VAL A 23 16.84 13.84 -6.50
C VAL A 23 17.99 14.83 -6.53
N ALA A 24 18.87 14.72 -5.55
CA ALA A 24 20.14 15.42 -5.46
C ALA A 24 21.30 14.40 -5.44
N ASN A 25 22.27 14.53 -6.34
CA ASN A 25 23.46 13.65 -6.39
C ASN A 25 24.76 14.35 -5.96
N LYS A 26 24.63 15.52 -5.33
CA LYS A 26 25.74 16.30 -4.78
C LYS A 26 25.56 16.47 -3.26
N PRO A 27 26.66 16.80 -2.54
CA PRO A 27 26.59 17.08 -1.11
C PRO A 27 25.54 18.14 -0.78
N LEU A 28 24.73 17.86 0.24
CA LEU A 28 23.65 18.72 0.71
C LEU A 28 23.55 18.69 2.22
N ARG A 29 22.80 19.65 2.76
CA ARG A 29 22.49 19.74 4.19
C ARG A 29 20.99 19.67 4.41
N ILE A 30 20.55 18.93 5.41
CA ILE A 30 19.16 18.85 5.85
C ILE A 30 19.12 19.40 7.27
N ASP A 31 18.45 20.54 7.46
CA ASP A 31 18.08 21.04 8.78
C ASP A 31 16.74 20.42 9.18
N THR A 32 16.76 19.47 10.12
CA THR A 32 15.54 18.77 10.58
C THR A 32 14.67 19.64 11.48
N THR A 33 15.14 20.81 11.92
CA THR A 33 14.35 21.75 12.73
C THR A 33 13.27 22.43 11.90
N THR A 34 13.64 22.82 10.68
CA THR A 34 12.80 23.58 9.75
C THR A 34 12.34 22.74 8.56
N MET A 35 12.90 21.54 8.41
CA MET A 35 12.77 20.69 7.24
C MET A 35 13.14 21.41 5.95
N SER A 36 14.25 22.14 6.03
CA SER A 36 14.91 22.78 4.91
C SER A 36 16.10 21.96 4.44
N ILE A 37 16.16 21.73 3.13
CA ILE A 37 17.24 21.04 2.43
C ILE A 37 17.99 22.08 1.61
N PHE A 38 19.27 22.22 1.88
CA PHE A 38 20.16 23.14 1.17
C PHE A 38 20.98 22.36 0.16
N VAL A 39 20.79 22.65 -1.13
CA VAL A 39 21.48 22.01 -2.25
C VAL A 39 22.38 23.05 -2.94
N PRO A 40 23.64 23.17 -2.52
CA PRO A 40 24.55 24.18 -3.06
C PRO A 40 24.85 23.92 -4.54
N ASP A 41 24.76 24.96 -5.36
CA ASP A 41 25.29 24.97 -6.73
C ASP A 41 25.89 26.33 -7.10
N ASN A 42 26.41 26.45 -8.32
CA ASN A 42 27.10 27.66 -8.78
C ASN A 42 26.17 28.74 -9.36
N ARG A 43 24.83 28.58 -9.27
CA ARG A 43 23.90 29.60 -9.79
C ARG A 43 23.86 30.80 -8.84
N SER A 44 23.83 32.00 -9.42
CA SER A 44 23.65 33.26 -8.68
C SER A 44 22.23 33.44 -8.14
N VAL A 45 21.24 32.81 -8.76
CA VAL A 45 19.83 32.87 -8.34
C VAL A 45 19.52 31.66 -7.47
N GLN A 46 18.92 31.93 -6.30
CA GLN A 46 18.40 30.91 -5.42
C GLN A 46 16.98 30.51 -5.85
N GLU A 47 16.75 29.22 -6.03
CA GLU A 47 15.46 28.62 -6.35
C GLU A 47 14.92 27.88 -5.13
N GLU A 48 13.65 28.12 -4.78
CA GLU A 48 12.94 27.39 -3.74
C GLU A 48 11.97 26.39 -4.39
N THR A 49 12.06 25.13 -3.97
CA THR A 49 11.08 24.09 -4.30
C THR A 49 10.44 23.57 -3.03
N VAL A 50 9.11 23.59 -2.98
CA VAL A 50 8.34 22.97 -1.89
C VAL A 50 7.76 21.63 -2.34
N ILE A 51 7.98 20.61 -1.54
CA ILE A 51 7.48 19.26 -1.78
C ILE A 51 6.85 18.71 -0.51
N ARG A 52 5.74 18.01 -0.65
CA ARG A 52 5.15 17.23 0.43
C ARG A 52 5.53 15.78 0.19
N PRO A 53 6.47 15.19 0.95
CA PRO A 53 7.21 14.01 0.53
C PRO A 53 6.40 12.72 0.78
N TYR A 54 5.23 12.63 0.14
CA TYR A 54 4.28 11.52 0.19
C TYR A 54 4.07 10.95 -1.22
N ALA A 55 3.73 9.68 -1.35
CA ALA A 55 3.55 9.06 -2.66
C ALA A 55 2.39 9.70 -3.44
N ARG A 56 1.16 9.60 -2.92
CA ARG A 56 -0.12 9.94 -3.58
C ARG A 56 -0.34 11.45 -3.75
N GLN A 57 0.26 12.05 -4.77
CA GLN A 57 0.27 13.50 -4.96
C GLN A 57 -1.04 14.09 -5.53
N GLU A 58 -1.93 13.25 -6.07
CA GLU A 58 -3.18 13.72 -6.67
C GLU A 58 -4.29 14.05 -5.66
N ASP A 59 -4.10 13.73 -4.37
CA ASP A 59 -5.07 14.01 -3.31
C ASP A 59 -4.68 15.29 -2.53
N GLU A 60 -5.13 16.45 -3.03
CA GLU A 60 -4.78 17.76 -2.45
C GLU A 60 -5.20 17.90 -0.98
N VAL A 61 -6.34 17.32 -0.60
CA VAL A 61 -6.87 17.39 0.78
C VAL A 61 -6.00 16.58 1.73
N LEU A 62 -5.56 15.39 1.31
CA LEU A 62 -4.59 14.60 2.05
C LEU A 62 -3.27 15.36 2.21
N LEU A 63 -2.77 15.93 1.12
CA LEU A 63 -1.51 16.64 1.09
C LEU A 63 -1.49 17.84 2.05
N GLN A 64 -2.59 18.55 2.28
CA GLN A 64 -2.65 19.63 3.27
C GLN A 64 -2.17 19.21 4.68
N ARG A 65 -2.28 17.91 5.02
CA ARG A 65 -1.88 17.32 6.31
C ARG A 65 -0.46 16.76 6.34
N VAL A 66 0.26 16.77 5.21
CA VAL A 66 1.63 16.26 5.09
C VAL A 66 2.60 17.41 5.30
N THR A 67 3.52 17.33 6.26
CA THR A 67 4.47 18.43 6.51
C THR A 67 5.33 18.70 5.26
N PRO A 68 5.38 19.95 4.77
CA PRO A 68 6.16 20.28 3.58
C PRO A 68 7.65 20.34 3.89
N VAL A 69 8.45 19.87 2.94
CA VAL A 69 9.91 20.01 2.92
C VAL A 69 10.27 21.11 1.93
N LYS A 70 11.11 22.05 2.37
CA LYS A 70 11.61 23.15 1.52
C LYS A 70 12.98 22.78 1.00
N ILE A 71 13.20 22.90 -0.30
CA ILE A 71 14.49 22.67 -0.94
C ILE A 71 14.98 23.98 -1.51
N LEU A 72 16.13 24.46 -1.03
CA LEU A 72 16.78 25.68 -1.44
C LEU A 72 18.01 25.32 -2.27
N GLN A 73 17.97 25.66 -3.56
CA GLN A 73 19.04 25.42 -4.51
C GLN A 73 19.69 26.74 -4.92
N GLY A 74 21.02 26.80 -4.98
CA GLY A 74 21.75 27.98 -5.46
C GLY A 74 23.07 28.21 -4.74
N ASN A 75 23.66 29.38 -4.96
CA ASN A 75 24.79 29.87 -4.16
C ASN A 75 24.30 30.33 -2.77
N ILE A 76 24.46 29.47 -1.76
CA ILE A 76 23.97 29.70 -0.40
C ILE A 76 25.13 30.19 0.47
N THR A 77 25.12 31.48 0.81
CA THR A 77 26.21 32.16 1.53
C THR A 77 26.33 31.75 2.99
N ALA A 78 25.23 31.37 3.64
CA ALA A 78 25.19 30.97 5.05
C ALA A 78 24.59 29.57 5.20
N LEU A 79 25.39 28.54 4.88
CA LEU A 79 24.99 27.15 5.11
C LEU A 79 25.13 26.80 6.60
N PRO A 80 24.13 26.15 7.21
CA PRO A 80 24.25 25.71 8.59
C PRO A 80 25.39 24.71 8.76
N ALA A 81 26.07 24.73 9.92
CA ALA A 81 27.14 23.78 10.23
C ALA A 81 26.58 22.37 10.37
N CYS A 82 27.32 21.37 9.89
CA CYS A 82 26.93 19.96 10.06
C CYS A 82 27.11 19.55 11.52
N GLU A 83 26.06 19.04 12.15
CA GLU A 83 26.16 18.34 13.45
C GLU A 83 26.40 16.85 13.25
N TYR A 84 25.83 16.28 12.18
CA TYR A 84 26.03 14.89 11.78
C TYR A 84 26.45 14.81 10.31
N THR A 85 27.39 13.94 9.99
CA THR A 85 27.81 13.65 8.61
C THR A 85 27.56 12.19 8.28
N HIS A 86 26.95 11.93 7.13
CA HIS A 86 26.53 10.62 6.66
C HIS A 86 27.25 10.27 5.37
N GLU A 87 27.70 9.01 5.22
CA GLU A 87 28.32 8.50 3.99
C GLU A 87 27.31 7.95 2.98
N SER A 88 26.07 7.74 3.41
CA SER A 88 24.97 7.23 2.58
C SER A 88 24.01 8.37 2.23
N PRO A 89 23.36 8.37 1.04
CA PRO A 89 22.37 9.38 0.71
C PRO A 89 21.14 9.32 1.64
N ALA A 90 20.44 10.44 1.77
CA ALA A 90 19.16 10.51 2.47
C ALA A 90 17.99 10.08 1.58
N VAL A 91 16.96 9.50 2.18
CA VAL A 91 15.64 9.36 1.56
C VAL A 91 14.63 9.99 2.52
N VAL A 92 14.06 11.12 2.10
CA VAL A 92 13.15 11.94 2.89
C VAL A 92 11.72 11.63 2.47
N PHE A 93 10.91 11.12 3.40
CA PHE A 93 9.51 10.79 3.15
C PHE A 93 8.64 11.01 4.38
N SER A 94 7.34 11.15 4.18
CA SER A 94 6.36 11.33 5.25
C SER A 94 5.62 10.03 5.57
N THR A 95 5.42 9.74 6.87
CA THR A 95 4.48 8.72 7.36
C THR A 95 3.14 9.32 7.81
N SER A 96 2.75 10.47 7.25
CA SER A 96 1.42 11.05 7.42
C SER A 96 0.36 10.22 6.67
N GLY A 97 -0.81 10.81 6.47
CA GLY A 97 -1.92 10.21 5.74
C GLY A 97 -2.73 9.23 6.57
N PHE A 98 -3.10 8.10 5.96
CA PHE A 98 -4.12 7.19 6.51
C PHE A 98 -3.53 6.01 7.31
N ILE A 99 -2.57 6.30 8.19
CA ILE A 99 -2.00 5.30 9.11
C ILE A 99 -3.11 4.66 9.96
N GLY A 100 -3.06 3.33 10.11
CA GLY A 100 -4.13 2.50 10.67
C GLY A 100 -5.00 1.82 9.60
N ASN A 101 -4.90 2.23 8.34
CA ASN A 101 -5.50 1.53 7.21
C ASN A 101 -4.42 0.82 6.39
N VAL A 102 -4.43 -0.52 6.44
CA VAL A 102 -3.40 -1.37 5.80
C VAL A 102 -3.25 -1.14 4.30
N PHE A 103 -4.32 -0.78 3.59
CA PHE A 103 -4.23 -0.48 2.17
C PHE A 103 -3.32 0.74 1.95
N HIS A 104 -3.61 1.86 2.60
CA HIS A 104 -2.83 3.09 2.43
C HIS A 104 -1.40 2.93 2.96
N GLU A 105 -1.21 2.29 4.11
CA GLU A 105 0.14 2.04 4.65
C GLU A 105 1.04 1.27 3.67
N ILE A 106 0.50 0.25 3.01
CA ILE A 106 1.28 -0.53 2.05
C ILE A 106 1.38 0.18 0.70
N ASN A 107 0.25 0.67 0.18
CA ASN A 107 0.14 1.26 -1.14
C ASN A 107 0.89 2.59 -1.27
N GLU A 108 0.80 3.45 -0.24
CA GLU A 108 1.24 4.84 -0.32
C GLU A 108 2.57 5.06 0.42
N ILE A 109 3.04 4.08 1.19
CA ILE A 109 4.30 4.18 1.93
C ILE A 109 5.22 2.99 1.64
N LEU A 110 4.83 1.76 1.98
CA LEU A 110 5.77 0.63 1.93
C LEU A 110 6.19 0.24 0.50
N ILE A 111 5.26 0.14 -0.44
CA ILE A 111 5.55 -0.09 -1.87
C ILE A 111 6.39 1.07 -2.44
N PRO A 112 5.97 2.35 -2.31
CA PRO A 112 6.76 3.48 -2.78
C PRO A 112 8.16 3.57 -2.18
N LEU A 113 8.29 3.24 -0.89
CA LEU A 113 9.59 3.18 -0.21
C LEU A 113 10.46 2.06 -0.79
N PHE A 114 9.91 0.86 -1.01
CA PHE A 114 10.62 -0.22 -1.68
C PHE A 114 11.09 0.20 -3.08
N ILE A 115 10.20 0.80 -3.88
CA ILE A 115 10.52 1.29 -5.23
C ILE A 115 11.70 2.27 -5.19
N THR A 116 11.58 3.28 -4.33
CA THR A 116 12.54 4.39 -4.26
C THR A 116 13.91 3.94 -3.74
N THR A 117 13.93 2.96 -2.82
CA THR A 117 15.13 2.64 -2.03
C THR A 117 15.89 1.41 -2.50
N ARG A 118 15.28 0.53 -3.32
CA ARG A 118 15.88 -0.74 -3.73
C ARG A 118 17.28 -0.59 -4.33
N GLN A 119 17.49 0.46 -5.12
CA GLN A 119 18.76 0.78 -5.77
C GLN A 119 19.93 1.03 -4.78
N PHE A 120 19.62 1.49 -3.57
CA PHE A 120 20.64 1.80 -2.57
C PHE A 120 21.17 0.55 -1.84
N LYS A 121 20.51 -0.61 -1.98
CA LYS A 121 20.90 -1.87 -1.30
C LYS A 121 21.09 -1.65 0.21
N SER A 122 20.08 -1.04 0.84
CA SER A 122 20.05 -0.69 2.27
C SER A 122 21.03 0.41 2.73
N ARG A 123 21.78 1.03 1.80
CA ARG A 123 22.70 2.15 2.07
C ARG A 123 22.04 3.49 1.79
N ALA A 124 20.95 3.77 2.49
CA ALA A 124 20.28 5.07 2.48
C ALA A 124 19.79 5.38 3.88
N VAL A 125 19.98 6.61 4.35
CA VAL A 125 19.49 7.06 5.65
C VAL A 125 18.06 7.56 5.47
N PHE A 126 17.13 7.06 6.27
CA PHE A 126 15.73 7.51 6.20
C PHE A 126 15.53 8.71 7.10
N VAL A 127 15.06 9.81 6.52
CA VAL A 127 14.62 11.01 7.25
C VAL A 127 13.11 11.06 7.14
N VAL A 128 12.42 10.83 8.26
CA VAL A 128 10.99 10.52 8.23
C VAL A 128 10.18 11.66 8.81
N GLU A 129 9.55 12.42 7.91
CA GLU A 129 8.57 13.44 8.26
C GLU A 129 7.28 12.83 8.78
N ASP A 130 6.58 13.60 9.61
CA ASP A 130 5.33 13.17 10.24
C ASP A 130 5.47 11.77 10.87
N TYR A 131 6.56 11.55 11.63
CA TYR A 131 6.96 10.24 12.13
C TYR A 131 5.84 9.56 12.94
N ARG A 132 5.40 8.38 12.50
CA ARG A 132 4.39 7.57 13.20
C ARG A 132 5.02 6.32 13.83
N PRO A 133 5.17 6.27 15.17
CA PRO A 133 5.74 5.11 15.86
C PRO A 133 4.97 3.81 15.59
N SER A 134 3.66 3.88 15.42
CA SER A 134 2.81 2.72 15.12
C SER A 134 3.14 2.08 13.77
N PHE A 135 3.40 2.88 12.74
CA PHE A 135 3.83 2.40 11.42
C PHE A 135 5.21 1.75 11.50
N MET A 136 6.16 2.43 12.13
CA MET A 136 7.54 1.93 12.29
C MET A 136 7.58 0.62 13.07
N LYS A 137 6.78 0.51 14.14
CA LYS A 137 6.63 -0.74 14.89
C LYS A 137 6.02 -1.86 14.04
N LYS A 138 4.99 -1.54 13.25
CA LYS A 138 4.25 -2.53 12.47
C LYS A 138 5.08 -3.11 11.32
N TYR A 139 5.86 -2.27 10.62
CA TYR A 139 6.64 -2.66 9.45
C TYR A 139 8.16 -2.70 9.72
N GLY A 140 8.58 -2.70 10.98
CA GLY A 140 9.99 -2.60 11.39
C GLY A 140 10.88 -3.65 10.73
N ASP A 141 10.43 -4.90 10.61
CA ASP A 141 11.17 -5.99 9.98
C ASP A 141 11.40 -5.77 8.47
N ALA A 142 10.46 -5.10 7.79
CA ALA A 142 10.63 -4.71 6.39
C ALA A 142 11.56 -3.48 6.27
N ILE A 143 11.36 -2.49 7.14
CA ILE A 143 12.14 -1.24 7.11
C ILE A 143 13.62 -1.51 7.42
N SER A 144 13.92 -2.39 8.37
CA SER A 144 15.30 -2.79 8.70
C SER A 144 16.04 -3.50 7.57
N ARG A 145 15.30 -4.05 6.59
CA ARG A 145 15.88 -4.57 5.35
C ARG A 145 16.06 -3.51 4.27
N LEU A 146 15.31 -2.40 4.33
CA LEU A 146 15.41 -1.29 3.37
C LEU A 146 16.48 -0.26 3.77
N THR A 147 16.86 -0.18 5.05
CA THR A 147 17.97 0.63 5.53
C THR A 147 18.71 -0.06 6.67
N LYS A 148 20.05 0.02 6.65
CA LYS A 148 20.92 -0.41 7.76
C LYS A 148 21.21 0.71 8.78
N HIS A 149 20.71 1.91 8.52
CA HIS A 149 21.00 3.10 9.31
C HIS A 149 19.86 3.38 10.31
N GLU A 150 20.19 4.09 11.39
CA GLU A 150 19.16 4.63 12.26
C GLU A 150 18.26 5.62 11.53
N ILE A 151 16.97 5.59 11.84
CA ILE A 151 15.99 6.48 11.24
C ILE A 151 16.12 7.85 11.89
N VAL A 152 16.31 8.89 11.09
CA VAL A 152 16.27 10.26 11.54
C VAL A 152 14.81 10.67 11.70
N ASN A 153 14.42 11.03 12.92
CA ASN A 153 13.09 11.53 13.28
C ASN A 153 13.17 13.02 13.63
N PRO A 154 12.79 13.91 12.70
CA PRO A 154 12.82 15.37 12.91
C PRO A 154 11.97 15.87 14.09
N SER A 155 10.96 15.11 14.51
CA SER A 155 10.12 15.48 15.66
C SER A 155 10.83 15.32 17.01
N LEU A 156 11.86 14.48 17.10
CA LEU A 156 12.59 14.20 18.34
C LEU A 156 14.01 14.78 18.34
N ASN A 157 14.66 14.83 17.18
CA ASN A 157 16.03 15.30 17.05
C ASN A 157 16.12 16.42 16.01
N ARG A 158 16.29 17.65 16.51
CA ARG A 158 16.43 18.88 15.74
C ARG A 158 17.92 19.16 15.56
N SER A 159 18.44 18.88 14.39
CA SER A 159 19.85 19.05 14.09
C SER A 159 20.10 19.15 12.59
N VAL A 160 21.33 19.50 12.22
CA VAL A 160 21.74 19.65 10.82
C VAL A 160 22.55 18.43 10.38
N HIS A 161 22.05 17.74 9.36
CA HIS A 161 22.66 16.53 8.81
C HIS A 161 23.24 16.79 7.41
N CYS A 162 24.45 16.32 7.16
CA CYS A 162 25.12 16.44 5.88
C CYS A 162 25.18 15.08 5.17
N PHE A 163 24.76 15.07 3.91
CA PHE A 163 24.64 13.85 3.09
C PHE A 163 25.32 14.05 1.74
N PRO A 164 25.83 12.98 1.09
CA PRO A 164 26.41 13.04 -0.26
C PRO A 164 25.36 13.21 -1.37
N GLY A 165 24.08 13.07 -1.04
CA GLY A 165 22.94 13.20 -1.93
C GLY A 165 21.64 12.87 -1.20
N ALA A 166 20.50 13.07 -1.86
CA ALA A 166 19.20 12.71 -1.30
C ALA A 166 18.14 12.41 -2.36
N VAL A 167 17.13 11.65 -1.97
CA VAL A 167 15.83 11.61 -2.64
C VAL A 167 14.79 12.20 -1.68
N VAL A 168 13.94 13.10 -2.17
CA VAL A 168 12.89 13.75 -1.39
C VAL A 168 11.54 13.41 -2.02
N GLY A 169 10.66 12.74 -1.29
CA GLY A 169 9.45 12.12 -1.82
C GLY A 169 9.65 10.66 -2.23
N LEU A 170 8.55 10.01 -2.62
CA LEU A 170 8.53 8.59 -2.98
C LEU A 170 7.98 8.40 -4.40
N LYS A 171 8.56 7.46 -5.13
CA LYS A 171 8.05 7.01 -6.43
C LYS A 171 6.83 6.11 -6.25
N PHE A 172 5.77 6.33 -7.01
CA PHE A 172 4.51 5.59 -6.91
C PHE A 172 4.01 5.17 -8.30
N HIS A 173 3.81 3.86 -8.50
CA HIS A 173 3.37 3.30 -9.79
C HIS A 173 1.86 3.09 -9.88
N GLY A 174 1.10 3.34 -8.80
CA GLY A 174 -0.34 3.14 -8.75
C GLY A 174 -0.78 2.14 -7.68
N HIS A 175 -2.02 1.69 -7.76
CA HIS A 175 -2.67 0.93 -6.70
C HIS A 175 -2.15 -0.51 -6.59
N LEU A 176 -1.39 -0.80 -5.54
CA LEU A 176 -0.71 -2.08 -5.28
C LEU A 176 0.03 -2.59 -6.51
N SER A 177 0.69 -1.68 -7.25
CA SER A 177 1.36 -1.98 -8.51
C SER A 177 2.84 -1.62 -8.49
N LEU A 178 3.62 -2.37 -9.27
CA LEU A 178 5.00 -2.06 -9.62
C LEU A 178 5.18 -2.35 -11.11
N HIS A 179 5.47 -1.32 -11.91
CA HIS A 179 5.68 -1.46 -13.35
C HIS A 179 7.17 -1.62 -13.68
N PRO A 180 7.63 -2.78 -14.19
CA PRO A 180 9.07 -3.02 -14.42
C PRO A 180 9.70 -2.11 -15.47
N ALA A 181 8.89 -1.57 -16.38
CA ALA A 181 9.34 -0.64 -17.43
C ALA A 181 9.51 0.81 -16.92
N GLU A 182 8.95 1.14 -15.75
CA GLU A 182 9.06 2.47 -15.16
C GLU A 182 10.33 2.60 -14.31
N ILE A 183 10.89 3.81 -14.26
CA ILE A 183 12.12 4.09 -13.50
C ILE A 183 11.79 4.20 -12.00
N PRO A 184 12.54 3.55 -11.09
CA PRO A 184 13.68 2.66 -11.36
C PRO A 184 13.26 1.29 -11.92
N THR A 185 13.82 0.93 -13.07
CA THR A 185 13.39 -0.24 -13.87
C THR A 185 13.70 -1.57 -13.20
N GLY A 186 12.98 -2.61 -13.62
CA GLY A 186 13.21 -4.00 -13.23
C GLY A 186 12.58 -4.41 -11.90
N GLN A 187 11.72 -3.56 -11.31
CA GLN A 187 10.97 -3.88 -10.11
C GLN A 187 9.55 -4.36 -10.42
N SER A 188 9.06 -5.34 -9.67
CA SER A 188 7.77 -6.00 -9.89
C SER A 188 7.09 -6.36 -8.57
N MET A 189 5.77 -6.57 -8.62
CA MET A 189 5.00 -7.03 -7.46
C MET A 189 5.50 -8.38 -6.92
N LYS A 190 6.01 -9.26 -7.80
CA LYS A 190 6.63 -10.54 -7.40
C LYS A 190 7.88 -10.32 -6.53
N GLN A 191 8.75 -9.39 -6.89
CA GLN A 191 9.94 -9.07 -6.09
C GLN A 191 9.57 -8.38 -4.77
N PHE A 192 8.55 -7.52 -4.77
CA PHE A 192 8.06 -6.91 -3.54
C PHE A 192 7.48 -7.96 -2.57
N ARG A 193 6.69 -8.91 -3.07
CA ARG A 193 6.21 -10.04 -2.25
C ARG A 193 7.33 -10.93 -1.73
N GLN A 194 8.34 -11.21 -2.56
CA GLN A 194 9.52 -11.92 -2.11
C GLN A 194 10.23 -11.16 -0.97
N PHE A 195 10.41 -9.85 -1.11
CA PHE A 195 10.96 -9.00 -0.07
C PHE A 195 10.14 -9.07 1.22
N LEU A 196 8.80 -9.01 1.16
CA LEU A 196 7.95 -9.15 2.35
C LEU A 196 8.06 -10.55 2.97
N ARG A 197 8.10 -11.60 2.16
CA ARG A 197 8.27 -12.98 2.63
C ARG A 197 9.58 -13.16 3.38
N GLU A 198 10.68 -12.61 2.86
CA GLU A 198 11.99 -12.63 3.53
C GLU A 198 12.00 -11.75 4.79
N SER A 199 11.38 -10.57 4.73
CA SER A 199 11.28 -9.64 5.88
C SER A 199 10.57 -10.27 7.06
N LEU A 200 9.45 -10.94 6.80
CA LEU A 200 8.57 -11.50 7.81
C LEU A 200 8.82 -13.00 8.06
N SER A 201 9.87 -13.57 7.44
CA SER A 201 10.25 -14.99 7.53
C SER A 201 9.10 -15.96 7.24
N LEU A 202 8.29 -15.67 6.22
CA LEU A 202 7.12 -16.48 5.89
C LEU A 202 7.54 -17.82 5.27
N LYS A 203 6.92 -18.90 5.73
CA LYS A 203 7.36 -20.28 5.47
C LYS A 203 7.06 -20.76 4.05
N TYR A 204 5.88 -20.49 3.53
CA TYR A 204 5.37 -21.07 2.30
C TYR A 204 5.59 -20.10 1.13
N SER A 205 6.35 -20.52 0.14
CA SER A 205 6.55 -19.77 -1.10
C SER A 205 5.48 -20.10 -2.15
N HIS A 206 4.94 -21.32 -2.14
CA HIS A 206 3.96 -21.79 -3.11
C HIS A 206 2.84 -22.60 -2.42
N VAL A 207 1.61 -22.51 -2.95
CA VAL A 207 0.42 -23.14 -2.36
C VAL A 207 0.53 -24.66 -2.24
N SER A 208 1.24 -25.33 -3.16
CA SER A 208 1.47 -26.77 -3.15
C SER A 208 2.27 -27.28 -1.93
N GLN A 209 2.91 -26.38 -1.18
CA GLN A 209 3.60 -26.72 0.08
C GLN A 209 2.63 -26.80 1.27
N ILE A 210 1.37 -26.39 1.08
CA ILE A 210 0.31 -26.46 2.08
C ILE A 210 -0.43 -27.77 1.88
N GLY A 211 -0.31 -28.70 2.84
CA GLY A 211 -0.91 -30.03 2.71
C GLY A 211 -2.45 -30.02 2.76
N THR A 212 -3.05 -29.29 3.70
CA THR A 212 -4.52 -29.22 3.83
C THR A 212 -5.04 -27.89 3.26
N PRO A 213 -5.91 -27.93 2.23
CA PRO A 213 -6.56 -26.75 1.69
C PRO A 213 -7.22 -25.93 2.80
N THR A 214 -6.66 -24.75 3.05
CA THR A 214 -7.10 -23.89 4.15
C THR A 214 -7.62 -22.58 3.60
N VAL A 215 -8.84 -22.22 3.98
CA VAL A 215 -9.45 -20.92 3.71
C VAL A 215 -9.27 -20.03 4.94
N MET A 216 -8.68 -18.85 4.73
CA MET A 216 -8.87 -17.74 5.65
C MET A 216 -10.09 -16.92 5.21
N PHE A 217 -11.07 -16.80 6.09
CA PHE A 217 -12.27 -16.01 5.86
C PHE A 217 -12.20 -14.72 6.67
N LEU A 218 -12.09 -13.57 5.99
CA LEU A 218 -12.00 -12.26 6.62
C LEU A 218 -13.40 -11.71 6.94
N SER A 219 -13.80 -11.88 8.20
CA SER A 219 -15.08 -11.40 8.73
C SER A 219 -15.07 -9.89 8.97
N ARG A 220 -16.19 -9.24 8.64
CA ARG A 220 -16.41 -7.80 8.84
C ARG A 220 -17.54 -7.58 9.85
N ARG A 221 -17.32 -6.69 10.82
CA ARG A 221 -18.27 -6.42 11.92
C ARG A 221 -19.11 -5.15 11.76
N THR A 222 -18.63 -4.18 10.99
CA THR A 222 -19.27 -2.86 10.90
C THR A 222 -19.93 -2.62 9.55
N THR A 223 -19.15 -2.59 8.47
CA THR A 223 -19.63 -2.31 7.11
C THR A 223 -19.32 -3.47 6.18
N ARG A 224 -20.15 -3.66 5.13
CA ARG A 224 -19.96 -4.72 4.13
C ARG A 224 -19.93 -6.12 4.75
N ARG A 225 -20.78 -6.30 5.74
CA ARG A 225 -20.91 -7.55 6.49
C ARG A 225 -21.56 -8.60 5.59
N ILE A 226 -21.05 -9.83 5.68
CA ILE A 226 -21.75 -11.01 5.18
C ILE A 226 -22.70 -11.44 6.30
N ILE A 227 -24.01 -11.28 6.09
CA ILE A 227 -24.99 -11.41 7.18
C ILE A 227 -25.30 -12.88 7.50
N ASN A 228 -25.10 -13.78 6.54
CA ASN A 228 -25.21 -15.23 6.69
C ASN A 228 -23.82 -15.89 6.69
N GLU A 229 -22.88 -15.30 7.42
CA GLU A 229 -21.49 -15.77 7.51
C GLU A 229 -21.39 -17.23 7.95
N ASP A 230 -22.19 -17.66 8.93
CA ASP A 230 -22.16 -19.03 9.43
C ASP A 230 -22.56 -20.06 8.35
N ASP A 231 -23.59 -19.77 7.57
CA ASP A 231 -24.04 -20.61 6.44
C ASP A 231 -22.94 -20.72 5.37
N VAL A 232 -22.29 -19.60 5.05
CA VAL A 232 -21.18 -19.55 4.09
C VAL A 232 -19.99 -20.37 4.58
N VAL A 233 -19.61 -20.19 5.85
CA VAL A 233 -18.50 -20.92 6.46
C VAL A 233 -18.81 -22.42 6.56
N SER A 234 -20.04 -22.80 6.89
CA SER A 234 -20.47 -24.21 6.89
C SER A 234 -20.34 -24.81 5.50
N MET A 235 -20.85 -24.15 4.47
CA MET A 235 -20.74 -24.62 3.09
C MET A 235 -19.28 -24.81 2.66
N ILE A 236 -18.39 -23.87 3.01
CA ILE A 236 -16.95 -23.99 2.70
C ILE A 236 -16.34 -25.22 3.39
N ARG A 237 -16.72 -25.52 4.64
CA ARG A 237 -16.27 -26.72 5.35
C ARG A 237 -16.80 -28.00 4.70
N ASP A 238 -18.05 -28.01 4.26
CA ASP A 238 -18.67 -29.15 3.58
C ASP A 238 -17.98 -29.49 2.24
N LEU A 239 -17.34 -28.49 1.60
CA LEU A 239 -16.50 -28.69 0.42
C LEU A 239 -15.11 -29.30 0.75
N GLY A 240 -14.80 -29.52 2.03
CA GLY A 240 -13.55 -30.14 2.48
C GLY A 240 -12.43 -29.15 2.84
N PHE A 241 -12.70 -27.84 2.88
CA PHE A 241 -11.71 -26.87 3.35
C PHE A 241 -11.61 -26.84 4.88
N ARG A 242 -10.39 -26.68 5.39
CA ARG A 242 -10.21 -26.15 6.75
C ARG A 242 -10.47 -24.65 6.73
N VAL A 243 -11.32 -24.13 7.62
CA VAL A 243 -11.67 -22.70 7.64
C VAL A 243 -11.18 -22.00 8.89
N ILE A 244 -10.42 -20.93 8.71
CA ILE A 244 -10.01 -19.99 9.75
C ILE A 244 -10.81 -18.69 9.56
N VAL A 245 -11.77 -18.44 10.45
CA VAL A 245 -12.51 -17.18 10.44
C VAL A 245 -11.75 -16.15 11.25
N VAL A 246 -11.42 -15.01 10.65
CA VAL A 246 -10.73 -13.91 11.32
C VAL A 246 -11.61 -12.67 11.30
N ALA A 247 -12.08 -12.25 12.47
CA ALA A 247 -12.59 -10.91 12.71
C ALA A 247 -11.52 -10.11 13.48
N ARG A 248 -11.49 -8.76 13.32
CA ARG A 248 -10.56 -7.86 14.03
C ARG A 248 -10.25 -8.34 15.45
N SER A 249 -9.03 -8.84 15.65
CA SER A 249 -8.50 -9.31 16.93
C SER A 249 -7.10 -8.72 17.14
N LYS A 250 -6.55 -8.83 18.36
CA LYS A 250 -5.14 -8.50 18.64
C LYS A 250 -4.17 -9.23 17.69
N VAL A 251 -4.59 -10.37 17.11
CA VAL A 251 -3.85 -11.10 16.09
C VAL A 251 -3.68 -10.26 14.81
N ILE A 252 -4.74 -9.57 14.34
CA ILE A 252 -4.66 -8.71 13.13
C ILE A 252 -3.73 -7.51 13.35
N SER A 253 -3.60 -7.02 14.60
CA SER A 253 -2.67 -5.92 14.89
C SER A 253 -1.19 -6.34 14.89
N ASN A 254 -0.89 -7.62 15.03
CA ASN A 254 0.47 -8.14 14.93
C ASN A 254 0.72 -8.62 13.49
N LEU A 255 1.49 -7.83 12.73
CA LEU A 255 1.76 -8.13 11.33
C LEU A 255 2.40 -9.50 11.15
N ASN A 256 3.38 -9.88 11.97
CA ASN A 256 4.11 -11.15 11.84
C ASN A 256 3.22 -12.37 12.06
N VAL A 257 2.34 -12.32 13.07
CA VAL A 257 1.40 -13.42 13.34
C VAL A 257 0.36 -13.51 12.21
N PHE A 258 -0.19 -12.37 11.81
CA PHE A 258 -1.25 -12.35 10.81
C PHE A 258 -0.76 -12.73 9.41
N SER A 259 0.40 -12.22 8.99
CA SER A 259 1.03 -12.57 7.71
C SER A 259 1.41 -14.04 7.66
N SER A 260 1.96 -14.61 8.75
CA SER A 260 2.25 -16.05 8.85
C SER A 260 0.99 -16.91 8.74
N MET A 261 -0.10 -16.46 9.35
CA MET A 261 -1.39 -17.16 9.26
C MET A 261 -1.93 -17.16 7.82
N ILE A 262 -1.92 -16.01 7.14
CA ILE A 262 -2.34 -15.90 5.74
C ILE A 262 -1.43 -16.74 4.83
N ASN A 263 -0.12 -16.69 5.06
CA ASN A 263 0.85 -17.46 4.29
C ASN A 263 0.64 -18.97 4.41
N SER A 264 0.01 -19.45 5.50
CA SER A 264 -0.39 -20.84 5.69
C SER A 264 -1.75 -21.21 5.08
N CYS A 265 -2.39 -20.30 4.34
CA CYS A 265 -3.69 -20.51 3.71
C CYS A 265 -3.56 -20.65 2.19
N SER A 266 -4.38 -21.53 1.62
CA SER A 266 -4.47 -21.76 0.18
C SER A 266 -5.46 -20.80 -0.48
N VAL A 267 -6.46 -20.34 0.28
CA VAL A 267 -7.50 -19.44 -0.20
C VAL A 267 -7.72 -18.33 0.83
N PHE A 268 -7.89 -17.08 0.37
CA PHE A 268 -8.30 -15.94 1.18
C PHE A 268 -9.63 -15.42 0.66
N VAL A 269 -10.63 -15.31 1.53
CA VAL A 269 -12.00 -14.88 1.19
C VAL A 269 -12.34 -13.62 1.96
N GLY A 270 -12.91 -12.62 1.29
CA GLY A 270 -13.47 -11.47 1.99
C GLY A 270 -14.25 -10.51 1.10
N ALA A 271 -15.11 -9.72 1.72
CA ALA A 271 -15.81 -8.62 1.04
C ALA A 271 -14.87 -7.42 0.82
N HIS A 272 -15.06 -6.72 -0.30
CA HIS A 272 -14.25 -5.59 -0.73
C HIS A 272 -13.84 -4.66 0.42
N GLY A 273 -12.56 -4.34 0.53
CA GLY A 273 -12.03 -3.26 1.37
C GLY A 273 -10.60 -3.51 1.84
N ALA A 274 -10.05 -2.56 2.59
CA ALA A 274 -8.62 -2.51 2.90
C ALA A 274 -8.00 -3.81 3.43
N GLY A 275 -8.74 -4.63 4.18
CA GLY A 275 -8.24 -5.91 4.67
C GLY A 275 -7.85 -6.91 3.58
N LEU A 276 -8.32 -6.73 2.34
CA LEU A 276 -7.95 -7.57 1.20
C LEU A 276 -6.51 -7.33 0.72
N THR A 277 -5.90 -6.18 1.07
CA THR A 277 -4.47 -5.91 0.83
C THR A 277 -3.56 -7.02 1.36
N ASN A 278 -4.02 -7.74 2.38
CA ASN A 278 -3.27 -8.84 2.97
C ASN A 278 -3.10 -10.06 2.03
N GLU A 279 -3.70 -10.07 0.84
CA GLU A 279 -3.40 -11.02 -0.24
C GLU A 279 -1.90 -11.07 -0.60
N LEU A 280 -1.16 -9.98 -0.33
CA LEU A 280 0.30 -9.91 -0.47
C LEU A 280 1.04 -11.03 0.27
N PHE A 281 0.48 -11.52 1.38
CA PHE A 281 1.09 -12.53 2.24
C PHE A 281 0.72 -13.98 1.88
N LEU A 282 -0.20 -14.18 0.93
CA LEU A 282 -0.48 -15.51 0.40
C LEU A 282 0.80 -16.12 -0.21
N PRO A 283 0.89 -17.44 -0.38
CA PRO A 283 1.91 -18.04 -1.22
C PRO A 283 1.55 -17.90 -2.72
N ASP A 284 2.51 -18.17 -3.60
CA ASP A 284 2.26 -18.18 -5.05
C ASP A 284 1.25 -19.29 -5.42
N GLY A 285 0.37 -19.03 -6.38
CA GLY A 285 -0.66 -19.97 -6.83
C GLY A 285 -1.90 -20.07 -5.94
N ALA A 286 -1.88 -19.48 -4.75
CA ALA A 286 -3.04 -19.37 -3.86
C ALA A 286 -4.18 -18.56 -4.52
N VAL A 287 -5.38 -18.64 -3.96
CA VAL A 287 -6.58 -18.00 -4.51
C VAL A 287 -7.08 -16.89 -3.59
N MET A 288 -7.25 -15.69 -4.14
CA MET A 288 -8.02 -14.60 -3.53
C MET A 288 -9.44 -14.61 -4.07
N VAL A 289 -10.43 -14.83 -3.21
CA VAL A 289 -11.86 -14.75 -3.51
C VAL A 289 -12.42 -13.45 -2.96
N GLN A 290 -12.77 -12.53 -3.85
CA GLN A 290 -13.38 -11.27 -3.47
C GLN A 290 -14.90 -11.32 -3.65
N VAL A 291 -15.63 -11.05 -2.56
CA VAL A 291 -17.06 -10.72 -2.63
C VAL A 291 -17.18 -9.27 -3.09
N ASP A 292 -17.55 -9.11 -4.36
CA ASP A 292 -17.66 -7.83 -5.04
C ASP A 292 -19.09 -7.30 -4.97
N LEU A 293 -19.20 -6.08 -4.43
CA LEU A 293 -20.48 -5.47 -4.07
C LEU A 293 -20.91 -4.50 -5.17
N ILE A 294 -22.19 -4.15 -5.17
CA ILE A 294 -22.75 -3.19 -6.13
C ILE A 294 -22.01 -1.85 -6.01
N GLY A 295 -21.62 -1.29 -7.17
CA GLY A 295 -20.98 0.02 -7.27
C GLY A 295 -19.48 0.01 -6.97
N LEU A 296 -18.89 -1.17 -6.70
CA LEU A 296 -17.47 -1.31 -6.39
C LEU A 296 -16.69 -2.07 -7.47
N GLU A 297 -17.28 -2.36 -8.63
CA GLU A 297 -16.67 -3.23 -9.63
C GLU A 297 -15.30 -2.74 -10.12
N TRP A 298 -15.19 -1.44 -10.43
CA TRP A 298 -13.92 -0.83 -10.82
C TRP A 298 -12.91 -0.86 -9.68
N ALA A 299 -13.35 -0.58 -8.44
CA ALA A 299 -12.48 -0.58 -7.27
C ALA A 299 -12.00 -2.00 -6.92
N ALA A 300 -12.85 -3.02 -7.07
CA ALA A 300 -12.50 -4.42 -6.85
C ALA A 300 -11.42 -4.87 -7.85
N ALA A 301 -11.62 -4.56 -9.14
CA ALA A 301 -10.63 -4.87 -10.18
C ALA A 301 -9.31 -4.11 -9.96
N THR A 302 -9.38 -2.80 -9.70
CA THR A 302 -8.19 -1.93 -9.65
C THR A 302 -7.38 -2.12 -8.37
N TYR A 303 -8.03 -2.29 -7.22
CA TYR A 303 -7.33 -2.36 -5.93
C TYR A 303 -6.85 -3.76 -5.54
N TYR A 304 -7.48 -4.83 -6.02
CA TYR A 304 -7.15 -6.20 -5.60
C TYR A 304 -7.13 -7.19 -6.76
N GLY A 305 -8.11 -7.15 -7.67
CA GLY A 305 -8.21 -8.15 -8.74
C GLY A 305 -7.03 -8.15 -9.73
N ASN A 306 -6.65 -7.00 -10.26
CA ASN A 306 -5.49 -6.86 -11.14
C ASN A 306 -4.18 -7.05 -10.34
N PRO A 307 -3.99 -6.39 -9.17
CA PRO A 307 -2.84 -6.64 -8.31
C PRO A 307 -2.60 -8.11 -7.97
N ALA A 308 -3.63 -8.88 -7.59
CA ALA A 308 -3.53 -10.30 -7.29
C ALA A 308 -2.86 -11.09 -8.43
N ARG A 309 -3.29 -10.83 -9.67
CA ARG A 309 -2.73 -11.50 -10.85
C ARG A 309 -1.27 -11.15 -11.06
N GLU A 310 -0.91 -9.87 -10.94
CA GLU A 310 0.49 -9.41 -11.05
C GLU A 310 1.38 -9.96 -9.93
N MET A 311 0.77 -10.22 -8.76
CA MET A 311 1.43 -10.83 -7.63
C MET A 311 1.74 -12.31 -7.87
N GLY A 312 1.02 -13.03 -8.74
CA GLY A 312 1.08 -14.49 -8.85
C GLY A 312 0.07 -15.20 -7.94
N VAL A 313 -0.97 -14.47 -7.50
CA VAL A 313 -2.14 -14.98 -6.80
C VAL A 313 -3.29 -15.10 -7.83
N ARG A 314 -4.03 -16.20 -7.78
CA ARG A 314 -5.22 -16.38 -8.61
C ARG A 314 -6.37 -15.55 -8.03
N TYR A 315 -7.12 -14.85 -8.87
CA TYR A 315 -8.23 -14.02 -8.41
C TYR A 315 -9.57 -14.57 -8.89
N LEU A 316 -10.46 -14.89 -7.95
CA LEU A 316 -11.84 -15.22 -8.21
C LEU A 316 -12.76 -14.13 -7.68
N ARG A 317 -13.74 -13.77 -8.50
CA ARG A 317 -14.68 -12.69 -8.20
C ARG A 317 -16.07 -13.26 -8.02
N TYR A 318 -16.61 -13.13 -6.82
CA TYR A 318 -18.03 -13.37 -6.58
C TYR A 318 -18.78 -12.04 -6.67
N LYS A 319 -19.35 -11.75 -7.85
CA LYS A 319 -20.21 -10.57 -8.04
C LYS A 319 -21.59 -10.86 -7.47
N ILE A 320 -22.01 -10.06 -6.50
CA ILE A 320 -23.35 -10.21 -5.91
C ILE A 320 -24.44 -9.77 -6.90
N GLU A 321 -25.61 -10.37 -6.75
CA GLU A 321 -26.84 -9.91 -7.37
C GLU A 321 -27.53 -8.84 -6.51
N PRO A 322 -28.41 -8.00 -7.09
CA PRO A 322 -29.21 -7.03 -6.35
C PRO A 322 -29.92 -7.61 -5.13
N GLU A 323 -30.46 -8.83 -5.26
CA GLU A 323 -31.23 -9.53 -4.24
C GLU A 323 -30.37 -9.94 -3.02
N GLU A 324 -29.07 -10.09 -3.21
CA GLU A 324 -28.10 -10.36 -2.13
C GLU A 324 -27.70 -9.09 -1.37
N SER A 325 -27.91 -7.91 -1.95
CA SER A 325 -27.52 -6.64 -1.34
C SER A 325 -28.59 -6.08 -0.42
N SER A 326 -28.19 -5.54 0.74
CA SER A 326 -29.11 -4.79 1.61
C SER A 326 -29.66 -3.53 0.93
N LEU A 327 -29.03 -3.05 -0.15
CA LEU A 327 -29.50 -1.88 -0.90
C LEU A 327 -30.86 -2.09 -1.54
N ILE A 328 -31.25 -3.34 -1.86
CA ILE A 328 -32.58 -3.62 -2.44
C ILE A 328 -33.72 -3.23 -1.46
N LYS A 329 -33.48 -3.39 -0.15
CA LYS A 329 -34.44 -2.97 0.89
C LYS A 329 -34.49 -1.45 1.05
N ILE A 330 -33.36 -0.77 0.83
CA ILE A 330 -33.23 0.68 0.96
C ILE A 330 -33.90 1.39 -0.22
N PHE A 331 -33.64 0.92 -1.45
CA PHE A 331 -34.13 1.55 -2.68
C PHE A 331 -35.42 0.93 -3.22
N GLY A 332 -35.93 -0.14 -2.60
CA GLY A 332 -37.24 -0.75 -2.88
C GLY A 332 -37.37 -1.50 -4.22
N SER A 333 -36.38 -1.42 -5.11
CA SER A 333 -36.44 -2.08 -6.42
C SER A 333 -35.06 -2.39 -6.97
N ARG A 334 -34.90 -3.58 -7.58
CA ARG A 334 -33.69 -3.97 -8.32
C ARG A 334 -33.39 -3.05 -9.51
N ASN A 335 -34.41 -2.33 -10.01
CA ASN A 335 -34.29 -1.44 -11.17
C ASN A 335 -33.92 -0.01 -10.79
N HIS A 336 -33.79 0.29 -9.48
CA HIS A 336 -33.39 1.61 -9.03
C HIS A 336 -32.00 1.97 -9.58
N SER A 337 -31.81 3.23 -10.01
CA SER A 337 -30.57 3.68 -10.67
C SER A 337 -29.32 3.50 -9.79
N ALA A 338 -29.45 3.67 -8.48
CA ALA A 338 -28.38 3.37 -7.51
C ALA A 338 -27.94 1.89 -7.50
N ILE A 339 -28.71 0.96 -8.07
CA ILE A 339 -28.36 -0.45 -8.18
C ILE A 339 -27.89 -0.79 -9.60
N THR A 340 -28.61 -0.32 -10.61
CA THR A 340 -28.36 -0.67 -12.02
C THR A 340 -27.29 0.19 -12.68
N ASP A 341 -27.12 1.43 -12.23
CA ASP A 341 -26.13 2.37 -12.76
C ASP A 341 -25.45 3.16 -11.63
N PRO A 342 -24.61 2.49 -10.81
CA PRO A 342 -23.96 3.12 -9.66
C PRO A 342 -23.12 4.36 -9.98
N LYS A 343 -22.66 4.48 -11.22
CA LYS A 343 -21.83 5.61 -11.68
C LYS A 343 -22.60 6.92 -11.76
N LYS A 344 -23.94 6.86 -11.80
CA LYS A 344 -24.80 8.06 -11.76
C LYS A 344 -24.92 8.68 -10.39
N LEU A 345 -24.58 7.97 -9.31
CA LEU A 345 -24.56 8.59 -7.98
C LEU A 345 -23.39 9.57 -7.87
N PRO A 346 -23.60 10.74 -7.24
CA PRO A 346 -22.50 11.65 -6.92
C PRO A 346 -21.41 10.92 -6.13
N VAL A 347 -20.14 11.21 -6.44
CA VAL A 347 -18.98 10.57 -5.81
C VAL A 347 -19.04 10.66 -4.28
N GLN A 348 -19.50 11.80 -3.76
CA GLN A 348 -19.67 12.04 -2.32
C GLN A 348 -20.70 11.08 -1.68
N ALA A 349 -21.76 10.73 -2.40
CA ALA A 349 -22.79 9.80 -1.94
C ALA A 349 -22.38 8.33 -2.12
N GLY A 350 -21.56 8.02 -3.13
CA GLY A 350 -21.13 6.66 -3.44
C GLY A 350 -20.44 5.96 -2.27
N LYS A 351 -19.63 6.69 -1.49
CA LYS A 351 -19.01 6.15 -0.27
C LYS A 351 -20.06 5.71 0.76
N GLU A 352 -21.03 6.56 1.05
CA GLU A 352 -22.04 6.25 2.07
C GLU A 352 -22.96 5.11 1.63
N VAL A 353 -23.35 5.08 0.36
CA VAL A 353 -24.22 4.02 -0.19
C VAL A 353 -23.47 2.69 -0.32
N TYR A 354 -22.36 2.66 -1.06
CA TYR A 354 -21.74 1.40 -1.48
C TYR A 354 -20.70 0.84 -0.51
N LEU A 355 -19.99 1.70 0.24
CA LEU A 355 -18.96 1.26 1.19
C LEU A 355 -19.45 1.15 2.63
N ASN A 356 -20.38 2.02 3.05
CA ASN A 356 -20.87 2.07 4.42
C ASN A 356 -22.26 1.41 4.59
N GLY A 357 -23.19 1.69 3.68
CA GLY A 357 -24.61 1.29 3.79
C GLY A 357 -24.95 -0.08 3.22
N GLN A 358 -24.01 -0.75 2.55
CA GLN A 358 -24.24 -2.04 1.90
C GLN A 358 -23.69 -3.19 2.74
N ASN A 359 -24.55 -4.12 3.11
CA ASN A 359 -24.23 -5.46 3.60
C ASN A 359 -24.76 -6.49 2.60
N VAL A 360 -24.28 -7.73 2.69
CA VAL A 360 -24.60 -8.78 1.72
C VAL A 360 -25.12 -10.03 2.43
N ARG A 361 -26.16 -10.65 1.87
CA ARG A 361 -26.58 -12.02 2.14
C ARG A 361 -26.19 -12.89 0.95
N ILE A 362 -25.15 -13.69 1.11
CA ILE A 362 -24.61 -14.50 0.02
C ILE A 362 -25.60 -15.61 -0.36
N ASN A 363 -25.87 -15.78 -1.65
CA ASN A 363 -26.52 -16.96 -2.20
C ASN A 363 -25.56 -18.15 -2.10
N ILE A 364 -25.93 -19.16 -1.31
CA ILE A 364 -25.05 -20.28 -0.97
C ILE A 364 -24.73 -21.15 -2.18
N ASP A 365 -25.69 -21.40 -3.07
CA ASP A 365 -25.50 -22.25 -4.24
C ASP A 365 -24.55 -21.59 -5.24
N ARG A 366 -24.75 -20.31 -5.54
CA ARG A 366 -23.86 -19.54 -6.43
C ARG A 366 -22.46 -19.40 -5.84
N PHE A 367 -22.35 -19.14 -4.54
CA PHE A 367 -21.04 -19.01 -3.90
C PHE A 367 -20.31 -20.36 -3.79
N ARG A 368 -21.04 -21.47 -3.66
CA ARG A 368 -20.48 -22.83 -3.69
C ARG A 368 -19.75 -23.07 -5.01
N GLU A 369 -20.29 -22.65 -6.14
CA GLU A 369 -19.62 -22.78 -7.45
C GLU A 369 -18.25 -22.08 -7.46
N THR A 370 -18.17 -20.86 -6.92
CA THR A 370 -16.91 -20.10 -6.80
C THR A 370 -15.90 -20.84 -5.89
N MET A 371 -16.37 -21.45 -4.80
CA MET A 371 -15.49 -22.18 -3.88
C MET A 371 -15.05 -23.53 -4.41
N VAL A 372 -15.87 -24.21 -5.23
CA VAL A 372 -15.47 -25.41 -5.97
C VAL A 372 -14.38 -25.07 -6.99
N GLU A 373 -14.52 -23.96 -7.71
CA GLU A 373 -13.45 -23.46 -8.59
C GLU A 373 -12.17 -23.18 -7.79
N ALA A 374 -12.26 -22.46 -6.68
CA ALA A 374 -11.12 -22.19 -5.80
C ALA A 374 -10.42 -23.49 -5.35
N MET A 375 -11.20 -24.52 -4.99
CA MET A 375 -10.68 -25.83 -4.59
C MET A 375 -9.87 -26.50 -5.71
N SER A 376 -10.39 -26.45 -6.95
CA SER A 376 -9.72 -27.02 -8.12
C SER A 376 -8.41 -26.33 -8.47
N LEU A 377 -8.25 -25.06 -8.08
CA LEU A 377 -7.07 -24.25 -8.37
C LEU A 377 -5.92 -24.48 -7.38
N VAL A 378 -6.23 -24.88 -6.14
CA VAL A 378 -5.23 -25.09 -5.07
C VAL A 378 -4.86 -26.55 -4.85
N HIS A 379 -5.59 -27.50 -5.46
CA HIS A 379 -5.28 -28.93 -5.44
C HIS A 379 -4.37 -29.41 -6.57
N LYS A 380 -3.93 -28.50 -7.46
CA LYS A 380 -2.92 -28.76 -8.50
C LYS A 380 -1.55 -28.38 -7.97
#